data_AF-A0A951E788-F1
#
_entry.id   AF-A0A951E788-F1
#
_cell.length_a   1.000
_cell.length_b   1.000
_cell.length_c   1.000
_cell.angle_alpha   90.00
_cell.angle_beta   90.00
_cell.angle_gamma   90.00
#
_symmetry.space_group_name_H-M   'P 1'
#
loop_
_entity.id
_entity.type
_entity.pdbx_description
1 polymer ?
#
loop_
_entity_poly.entity_id
_entity_poly.type
_entity_poly.pdbx_seq_one_letter_code
_entity_poly.pdbx_strand_id
1 'polypeptide(L)' 'MLTVIRIVIAMGFIQPKRIQIKLLKPDLALALTWWSVSFPSSKQTIVGNTTMNLQKFDDGWKIVASHTSTAEM' A
#
# COMPACT_ATOMS: atom_id res chain seq x y z
N MET A 1 -25.89 -23.07 -15.45
CA MET A 1 -25.45 -21.69 -15.81
C MET A 1 -25.34 -20.91 -14.51
N LEU A 2 -24.14 -20.84 -13.92
CA LEU A 2 -23.89 -20.24 -12.61
C LEU A 2 -23.14 -18.92 -12.81
N THR A 3 -23.80 -17.79 -12.52
CA THR A 3 -23.23 -16.45 -12.57
C THR A 3 -22.33 -16.23 -11.36
N VAL A 4 -21.09 -16.73 -11.40
CA VAL A 4 -20.07 -16.48 -10.35
C VAL A 4 -18.86 -15.69 -10.89
N ILE A 5 -18.75 -15.47 -12.21
CA ILE A 5 -17.54 -14.89 -12.82
C ILE A 5 -17.79 -13.46 -13.33
N ARG A 6 -18.15 -12.51 -12.45
CA ARG A 6 -18.10 -11.07 -12.80
C ARG A 6 -17.55 -10.15 -11.71
N ILE A 7 -17.19 -10.66 -10.52
CA ILE A 7 -16.74 -9.80 -9.41
C ILE A 7 -15.27 -9.39 -9.54
N VAL A 8 -14.43 -10.19 -10.21
CA VAL A 8 -12.97 -9.93 -10.29
C VAL A 8 -12.60 -8.81 -11.28
N ILE A 9 -13.49 -8.48 -12.22
CA ILE A 9 -13.17 -7.56 -13.34
C ILE A 9 -13.14 -6.08 -12.90
N ALA A 10 -13.78 -5.76 -11.76
CA ALA A 10 -13.85 -4.39 -11.24
C ALA A 10 -12.77 -4.05 -10.20
N MET A 11 -12.10 -5.05 -9.63
CA MET A 11 -11.12 -4.84 -8.56
C MET A 11 -9.77 -4.44 -9.13
N GLY A 12 -9.17 -3.37 -8.58
CA GLY A 12 -7.81 -2.96 -8.93
C GLY A 12 -6.76 -3.85 -8.29
N PHE A 13 -5.64 -4.08 -8.98
CA PHE A 13 -4.49 -4.80 -8.47
C PHE A 13 -3.45 -3.82 -7.94
N ILE A 14 -3.20 -3.84 -6.63
CA ILE A 14 -2.15 -3.03 -6.01
C ILE A 14 -0.81 -3.77 -6.05
N GLN A 15 0.25 -3.05 -6.43
CA GLN A 15 1.62 -3.54 -6.44
C GLN A 15 2.53 -2.56 -5.71
N PRO A 16 3.28 -2.99 -4.68
CA PRO A 16 4.37 -2.18 -4.15
C PRO A 16 5.48 -2.07 -5.21
N LYS A 17 5.98 -0.87 -5.42
CA LYS A 17 7.09 -0.58 -6.35
C LYS A 17 8.41 -0.40 -5.62
N ARG A 18 8.38 0.27 -4.48
CA ARG A 18 9.57 0.55 -3.67
C ARG A 18 9.18 0.66 -2.22
N ILE A 19 9.97 0.06 -1.35
CA ILE A 19 9.84 0.18 0.10
C ILE A 19 11.15 0.75 0.63
N GLN A 20 11.07 1.84 1.37
CA GLN A 20 12.18 2.38 2.15
C GLN A 20 11.81 2.33 3.63
N ILE A 21 12.75 1.91 4.45
CA ILE A 21 12.60 1.89 5.90
C ILE A 21 13.78 2.67 6.49
N LYS A 22 13.48 3.60 7.40
CA LYS A 22 14.47 4.29 8.22
C LYS A 22 14.16 4.03 9.68
N LEU A 23 15.08 3.38 10.37
CA LEU A 23 15.03 3.26 11.82
C LEU A 23 15.29 4.64 12.44
N LEU A 24 14.37 5.11 13.28
CA LEU A 24 14.48 6.40 13.99
C LEU A 24 15.02 6.21 15.41
N LYS A 25 14.60 5.12 16.07
CA LYS A 25 15.02 4.65 17.40
C LYS A 25 14.92 3.11 17.42
N PRO A 26 15.47 2.39 18.43
CA PRO A 26 15.44 0.92 18.47
C PRO A 26 14.05 0.29 18.30
N ASP A 27 13.00 1.02 18.70
CA ASP A 27 11.60 0.60 18.72
C ASP A 27 10.70 1.42 17.79
N LEU A 28 11.26 2.35 16.98
CA LEU A 28 10.50 3.25 16.12
C LEU A 28 11.15 3.37 14.74
N ALA A 29 10.37 3.15 13.68
CA ALA A 29 10.81 3.30 12.29
C ALA A 29 9.79 4.07 11.45
N LEU A 30 10.29 4.74 10.41
CA LEU A 30 9.50 5.35 9.35
C LEU A 30 9.61 4.50 8.09
N ALA A 31 8.49 4.08 7.52
CA ALA A 31 8.43 3.37 6.25
C ALA A 31 7.75 4.21 5.17
N LEU A 32 8.37 4.29 4.00
CA LEU A 32 7.78 4.88 2.79
C LEU A 32 7.61 3.78 1.76
N THR A 33 6.38 3.60 1.29
CA THR A 33 6.04 2.62 0.25
C THR A 33 5.45 3.32 -0.95
N TRP A 34 6.09 3.23 -2.10
CA TRP A 34 5.50 3.61 -3.38
C TRP A 34 4.71 2.43 -3.92
N TRP A 35 3.51 2.70 -4.43
CA TRP A 35 2.62 1.69 -4.96
C TRP A 35 1.98 2.14 -6.27
N SER A 36 1.53 1.17 -7.06
CA SER A 36 0.65 1.39 -8.20
C SER A 36 -0.59 0.51 -8.08
N VAL A 37 -1.76 1.04 -8.41
CA VAL A 37 -2.99 0.27 -8.59
C VAL A 37 -3.36 0.26 -10.08
N SER A 38 -3.43 -0.93 -10.67
CA SER A 38 -3.87 -1.11 -12.06
C SER A 38 -5.30 -1.62 -12.08
N PHE A 39 -6.19 -0.92 -12.81
CA PHE A 39 -7.59 -1.27 -12.99
C PHE A 39 -7.79 -1.88 -14.38
N PRO A 40 -7.97 -3.21 -14.52
CA PRO A 40 -8.04 -3.87 -15.84
C PRO A 40 -9.22 -3.37 -16.69
N SER A 41 -10.34 -3.02 -16.05
CA SER A 41 -11.56 -2.57 -16.73
C SER A 41 -11.39 -1.21 -17.41
N SER A 42 -10.71 -0.25 -16.78
CA SER A 42 -10.50 1.10 -17.32
C SER A 42 -9.13 1.29 -17.99
N LYS A 43 -8.22 0.29 -17.88
CA LYS A 43 -6.81 0.40 -18.24
C LYS A 43 -6.08 1.56 -17.53
N GLN A 44 -6.67 2.09 -16.47
CA GLN A 44 -6.08 3.16 -15.67
C GLN A 44 -5.06 2.58 -14.71
N THR A 45 -3.94 3.28 -14.55
CA THR A 45 -3.00 3.02 -13.46
C THR A 45 -2.91 4.27 -12.58
N ILE A 46 -3.20 4.10 -11.30
CA ILE A 46 -3.03 5.13 -10.28
C ILE A 46 -1.73 4.83 -9.55
N VAL A 47 -0.90 5.86 -9.36
CA VAL A 47 0.33 5.75 -8.58
C VAL A 47 0.21 6.59 -7.33
N GLY A 48 0.88 6.16 -6.27
CA GLY A 48 0.87 6.87 -5.01
C GLY A 48 1.98 6.41 -4.09
N ASN A 49 1.97 6.98 -2.89
CA ASN A 49 2.84 6.54 -1.83
C ASN A 49 2.09 6.49 -0.50
N THR A 50 2.66 5.72 0.42
CA THR A 50 2.20 5.58 1.78
C THR A 50 3.37 5.85 2.70
N THR A 51 3.18 6.74 3.66
CA THR A 51 4.08 6.95 4.79
C THR A 51 3.50 6.28 6.03
N MET A 52 4.30 5.47 6.71
CA MET A 52 3.89 4.71 7.89
C MET A 52 4.87 4.91 9.04
N ASN A 53 4.34 5.15 10.23
CA ASN A 53 5.10 5.02 11.47
C ASN A 53 4.95 3.59 11.98
N LEU A 54 6.07 2.92 12.19
CA LEU A 54 6.16 1.57 12.72
C LEU A 54 6.69 1.64 14.15
N GLN A 55 5.99 1.03 15.10
CA GLN A 55 6.43 0.90 16.49
C GLN A 55 6.63 -0.58 16.82
N LYS A 56 7.72 -0.91 17.49
CA LYS A 56 7.98 -2.24 18.02
C LYS A 56 7.31 -2.38 19.39
N PHE A 57 6.55 -3.46 19.54
CA PHE A 57 5.97 -3.94 20.78
C PHE A 57 6.55 -5.33 21.10
N ASP A 58 6.17 -5.89 22.25
CA ASP A 58 6.65 -7.22 22.69
C ASP A 58 6.31 -8.33 21.69
N ASP A 59 5.19 -8.18 20.96
CA ASP A 59 4.71 -9.12 19.94
C ASP A 59 5.16 -8.77 18.50
N GLY A 60 5.96 -7.71 18.33
CA GLY A 60 6.56 -7.33 17.05
C GLY A 60 6.25 -5.91 16.60
N TRP A 61 6.61 -5.61 15.35
CA TRP A 61 6.40 -4.31 14.74
C TRP A 61 4.95 -4.13 14.27
N LYS A 62 4.34 -2.99 14.58
CA LYS A 62 2.99 -2.63 14.14
C LYS A 62 2.99 -1.25 13.49
N ILE A 63 2.09 -1.05 12.52
CA ILE A 63 1.81 0.27 11.96
C ILE A 63 0.94 1.03 12.97
N VAL A 64 1.46 2.12 13.52
CA VAL A 64 0.73 2.96 14.51
C VAL A 64 0.14 4.22 13.89
N ALA A 65 0.66 4.64 12.74
CA ALA A 65 0.07 5.67 11.90
C ALA A 65 0.38 5.37 10.44
N SER A 66 -0.59 5.64 9.56
CA SER A 66 -0.42 5.49 8.11
C SER A 66 -1.12 6.64 7.41
N HIS A 67 -0.44 7.24 6.46
CA HIS A 67 -1.01 8.23 5.56
C HIS A 67 -0.68 7.82 4.13
N THR A 68 -1.69 7.79 3.26
CA THR A 68 -1.54 7.42 1.85
C THR A 68 -2.13 8.50 0.97
N SER A 69 -1.43 8.82 -0.11
CA SER A 69 -1.93 9.75 -1.12
C SER A 69 -1.57 9.26 -2.51
N THR A 70 -2.39 9.64 -3.48
CA THR A 70 -2.01 9.55 -4.89
C THR A 70 -0.91 10.57 -5.15
N ALA A 71 0.05 10.23 -6.00
CA ALA A 71 0.90 11.26 -6.57
C ALA A 71 0.04 12.06 -7.55
N GLU A 72 0.09 13.39 -7.45
CA GLU A 72 -0.53 14.26 -8.47
C GLU A 72 0.11 13.93 -9.83
N MET A 73 -0.73 13.77 -10.85
CA MET A 73 -0.30 13.66 -12.25
C MET A 73 0.08 15.03 -12.79
#